data_AF-A0A497NB58-F1
#
_entry.id   AF-A0A497NB58-F1
#
_cell.length_a   1.000
_cell.length_b   1.000
_cell.length_c   1.000
_cell.angle_alpha   90.00
_cell.angle_beta   90.00
_cell.angle_gamma   90.00
#
_symmetry.space_group_name_H-M   'P 1'
#
loop_
_entity.id
_entity.type
_entity.pdbx_description
1 polymer ?
#
loop_
_entity_poly.entity_id
_entity_poly.type
_entity_poly.pdbx_seq_one_letter_code
_entity_poly.pdbx_strand_id
1 'polypeptide(L)'
;MVKELVVVSGKGGTGKTSLTASLAVLASRKFRLSLADCDVEASNLPLLLNPENEKRREKFSGSRVASIDREKCVECGLCEENCRFEAIKDFRVDEFKCEGCGVCAH
;
A
#
# COMPACT_ATOMS: atom_id res chain seq x y z
N MET A 1 -15.50 1.59 -22.72
CA MET A 1 -14.05 1.82 -22.53
C MET A 1 -13.87 2.64 -21.26
N VAL A 2 -13.08 2.15 -20.30
CA VAL A 2 -12.79 2.90 -19.07
C VAL A 2 -11.77 3.99 -19.43
N LYS A 3 -11.98 5.22 -18.94
CA LYS A 3 -11.02 6.32 -19.10
C LYS A 3 -10.34 6.55 -17.75
N GLU A 4 -9.03 6.65 -17.76
CA GLU A 4 -8.21 6.87 -16.58
C GLU A 4 -7.54 8.23 -16.63
N LEU A 5 -7.48 8.91 -15.48
CA LEU A 5 -6.79 10.17 -15.30
C LEU A 5 -5.97 10.09 -14.01
N VAL A 6 -4.66 10.30 -14.13
CA VAL A 6 -3.74 10.28 -12.99
C VAL A 6 -3.24 11.71 -12.73
N VAL A 7 -3.30 12.13 -11.46
CA VAL A 7 -2.82 13.44 -11.02
C VAL A 7 -1.53 13.25 -10.22
N VAL A 8 -0.41 13.72 -10.78
CA VAL A 8 0.94 13.56 -10.19
C VAL A 8 1.59 14.92 -9.93
N SER A 9 2.58 14.96 -9.04
CA SER A 9 3.39 16.16 -8.77
C SER A 9 4.77 15.77 -8.25
N GLY A 10 5.78 16.60 -8.51
CA GLY A 10 7.14 16.37 -8.00
C GLY A 10 7.40 16.79 -6.55
N LYS A 11 6.44 17.42 -5.85
CA LYS A 11 6.61 17.89 -4.47
C LYS A 11 5.32 17.74 -3.65
N GLY A 12 5.45 17.63 -2.33
CA GLY A 12 4.32 17.72 -1.39
C GLY A 12 3.70 19.12 -1.36
N GLY A 13 2.42 19.23 -1.00
CA GLY A 13 1.75 20.53 -0.81
C GLY A 13 1.35 21.30 -2.07
N THR A 14 1.52 20.73 -3.27
CA THR A 14 1.17 21.39 -4.54
C THR A 14 -0.34 21.43 -4.85
N GLY A 15 -1.19 20.96 -3.94
CA GLY A 15 -2.64 20.98 -4.11
C GLY A 15 -3.21 19.86 -5.00
N LYS A 16 -2.47 18.76 -5.24
CA LYS A 16 -2.95 17.58 -5.99
C LYS A 16 -4.33 17.12 -5.53
N THR A 17 -4.48 16.91 -4.24
CA THR A 17 -5.71 16.38 -3.63
C THR A 17 -6.89 17.33 -3.82
N SER A 18 -6.67 18.64 -3.65
CA SER A 18 -7.69 19.67 -3.86
C SER A 18 -8.13 19.76 -5.33
N LEU A 19 -7.19 19.66 -6.27
CA LEU A 19 -7.47 19.62 -7.70
C LEU A 19 -8.27 18.36 -8.06
N THR A 20 -7.83 17.19 -7.60
CA THR A 20 -8.52 15.91 -7.82
C THR A 20 -9.94 15.93 -7.28
N ALA A 21 -10.16 16.45 -6.07
CA ALA A 21 -11.50 16.56 -5.48
C ALA A 21 -12.41 17.48 -6.31
N SER A 22 -11.90 18.63 -6.74
CA SER A 22 -12.65 19.58 -7.58
C SER A 22 -13.05 18.96 -8.92
N LEU A 23 -12.12 18.26 -9.58
CA LEU A 23 -12.40 17.53 -10.82
C LEU A 23 -13.43 16.44 -10.61
N ALA A 24 -13.34 15.69 -9.51
CA ALA A 24 -14.30 14.64 -9.18
C ALA A 24 -15.73 15.19 -9.00
N VAL A 25 -15.89 16.32 -8.31
CA VAL A 25 -17.21 16.98 -8.13
C VAL A 25 -17.81 17.43 -9.46
N LEU A 26 -16.99 17.93 -10.39
CA LEU A 26 -17.47 18.35 -11.71
C LEU A 26 -17.81 17.14 -12.60
N ALA A 27 -16.94 16.13 -12.62
CA ALA A 27 -17.10 14.96 -13.46
C ALA A 27 -18.24 14.04 -12.98
N SER A 28 -18.52 13.98 -11.68
CA SER A 28 -19.60 13.16 -11.11
C SER A 28 -20.99 13.57 -11.61
N ARG A 29 -21.14 14.80 -12.12
CA ARG A 29 -22.39 15.29 -12.74
C ARG A 29 -22.75 14.57 -14.03
N LYS A 30 -21.78 13.94 -14.70
CA LYS A 30 -21.98 13.26 -15.99
C LYS A 30 -21.49 11.82 -15.99
N PHE A 31 -20.51 11.48 -15.16
CA PHE A 31 -19.83 10.20 -15.18
C PHE A 31 -19.94 9.51 -13.82
N ARG A 32 -20.07 8.19 -13.85
CA ARG A 32 -19.83 7.36 -12.66
C ARG A 32 -18.33 7.27 -12.44
N LEU A 33 -17.87 7.72 -11.27
CA LEU A 33 -16.45 7.80 -10.95
C LEU A 33 -16.03 6.71 -9.96
N SER A 34 -14.80 6.23 -10.15
CA SER A 34 -14.03 5.53 -9.13
C SER A 34 -12.82 6.40 -8.84
N LEU A 35 -12.58 6.67 -7.55
CA LEU A 35 -11.50 7.53 -7.09
C LEU A 35 -10.58 6.73 -6.18
N ALA A 36 -9.27 6.93 -6.34
CA ALA A 36 -8.26 6.34 -5.49
C ALA A 36 -7.27 7.43 -5.09
N ASP A 37 -6.92 7.45 -3.81
CA ASP A 37 -5.86 8.31 -3.28
C ASP A 37 -4.67 7.42 -2.95
N CYS A 38 -3.65 7.48 -3.80
CA CYS A 38 -2.47 6.63 -3.72
C CYS A 38 -1.29 7.35 -3.02
N ASP A 39 -1.57 8.41 -2.27
CA ASP A 39 -0.57 9.06 -1.42
C ASP A 39 -0.34 8.21 -0.16
N VAL A 40 0.84 7.59 -0.08
CA VAL A 40 1.22 6.68 1.02
C VAL A 40 1.36 7.42 2.35
N GLU A 41 1.82 8.67 2.33
CA GLU A 41 2.10 9.44 3.54
C GLU A 41 0.88 10.21 4.06
N ALA A 42 0.06 10.74 3.15
CA ALA A 42 -1.01 11.66 3.53
C ALA A 42 -2.25 11.59 2.63
N SER A 43 -2.92 10.43 2.61
CA SER A 43 -4.23 10.31 1.95
C SER A 43 -5.27 11.23 2.61
N ASN A 44 -5.71 12.24 1.88
CA ASN A 44 -6.59 13.31 2.35
C ASN A 44 -7.85 13.48 1.49
N LEU A 45 -7.98 12.73 0.39
CA LEU A 45 -9.14 12.83 -0.49
C LEU A 45 -10.48 12.55 0.24
N PRO A 46 -10.59 11.57 1.15
CA PRO A 46 -11.82 11.34 1.91
C PRO A 46 -12.25 12.53 2.77
N LEU A 47 -11.30 13.32 3.30
CA LEU A 47 -11.60 14.51 4.11
C LEU A 47 -12.33 15.58 3.30
N LEU A 48 -11.98 15.73 2.02
CA LEU A 48 -12.59 16.71 1.13
C LEU A 48 -13.94 16.26 0.56
N LEU A 49 -14.09 14.96 0.30
CA LEU A 49 -15.29 14.41 -0.35
C LEU A 49 -16.38 13.98 0.63
N ASN A 50 -16.06 13.86 1.92
CA ASN A 50 -16.96 13.45 3.00
C ASN A 50 -17.91 12.31 2.58
N PRO A 51 -17.39 11.13 2.22
CA PRO A 51 -18.22 10.04 1.72
C PRO A 51 -19.21 9.60 2.82
N GLU A 52 -20.50 9.79 2.57
CA GLU A 52 -21.59 9.48 3.54
C GLU A 52 -21.76 7.98 3.83
N ASN A 53 -20.94 7.13 3.23
CA ASN A 53 -21.19 5.70 3.13
C ASN A 53 -19.87 4.92 3.04
N GLU A 54 -19.19 4.77 4.16
CA GLU A 54 -18.08 3.82 4.30
C GLU A 54 -18.66 2.39 4.34
N LYS A 55 -19.28 1.98 3.23
CA LYS A 55 -20.18 0.81 3.15
C LYS A 55 -19.45 -0.53 3.17
N ARG A 56 -18.14 -0.53 2.93
CA ARG A 56 -17.38 -1.77 2.71
C ARG A 56 -15.92 -1.58 3.08
N ARG A 57 -15.56 -2.02 4.28
CA ARG A 57 -14.16 -2.28 4.65
C ARG A 57 -13.88 -3.74 4.34
N GLU A 58 -13.00 -3.99 3.39
CA GLU A 58 -12.49 -5.34 3.19
C GLU A 58 -11.25 -5.55 4.05
N LYS A 59 -10.97 -6.81 4.41
CA LYS A 59 -9.68 -7.14 5.00
C LYS A 59 -8.61 -6.78 3.99
N PHE A 60 -7.75 -5.83 4.36
CA PHE A 60 -6.56 -5.53 3.60
C PHE A 60 -5.62 -6.74 3.69
N SER A 61 -5.32 -7.37 2.56
CA SER A 61 -4.22 -8.32 2.43
C SER A 61 -3.04 -7.59 1.83
N GLY A 62 -2.05 -7.26 2.67
CA GLY A 62 -0.77 -6.73 2.22
C GLY A 62 0.11 -7.82 1.61
N SER A 63 1.39 -7.48 1.41
CA SER A 63 2.42 -8.45 1.03
C SER A 63 2.51 -9.58 2.06
N ARG A 64 2.89 -10.77 1.61
CA ARG A 64 3.16 -11.89 2.51
C ARG A 64 4.29 -11.50 3.46
N VAL A 65 4.22 -11.89 4.72
CA VAL A 65 5.32 -11.69 5.66
C VAL A 65 6.01 -13.04 5.86
N ALA A 66 7.35 -13.03 5.84
CA ALA A 66 8.12 -14.26 6.10
C ALA A 66 7.87 -14.73 7.54
N SER A 67 7.83 -16.05 7.73
CA SER A 67 7.72 -16.67 9.06
C SER A 67 8.66 -17.85 9.14
N ILE A 68 9.40 -17.97 10.25
CA ILE A 68 10.32 -19.09 10.48
C ILE A 68 9.57 -20.17 11.27
N ASP A 69 9.41 -21.34 10.65
CA ASP A 69 8.91 -22.53 11.32
C ASP A 69 10.01 -23.12 12.21
N ARG A 70 9.90 -22.92 13.52
CA ARG A 70 10.90 -23.35 14.50
C ARG A 70 11.03 -24.87 14.62
N GLU A 71 10.02 -25.64 14.21
CA GLU A 71 10.10 -27.11 14.22
C GLU A 71 10.93 -27.64 13.05
N LYS A 72 10.97 -26.91 11.93
CA LYS A 72 11.73 -27.30 10.73
C LYS A 72 13.08 -26.59 10.60
N CYS A 73 13.25 -25.45 11.27
CA CYS A 73 14.46 -24.66 11.18
C CYS A 73 15.65 -25.41 11.78
N VAL A 74 16.68 -25.63 10.96
CA VAL A 74 17.97 -26.19 11.39
C VAL A 74 19.02 -25.12 11.65
N GLU A 75 18.58 -23.86 11.77
CA GLU A 75 19.44 -22.69 12.01
C GLU A 75 20.55 -22.52 10.96
N CYS A 76 20.26 -22.83 9.69
CA CYS A 76 21.26 -22.79 8.60
C CYS A 76 21.72 -21.37 8.21
N GLY A 77 21.03 -20.32 8.65
CA GLY A 77 21.36 -18.92 8.34
C GLY A 77 20.98 -18.43 6.93
N LEU A 78 20.62 -19.32 6.00
CA LEU A 78 20.31 -18.95 4.60
C LEU A 78 19.20 -17.91 4.47
N CYS A 79 18.20 -17.94 5.36
CA CYS A 79 17.12 -16.97 5.35
C CYS A 79 17.61 -15.54 5.64
N GLU A 80 18.61 -15.37 6.51
CA GLU A 80 19.22 -14.08 6.86
C GLU A 80 20.17 -13.61 5.77
N GLU A 81 21.04 -14.50 5.26
CA GLU A 81 21.98 -14.20 4.16
C GLU A 81 21.27 -13.71 2.89
N ASN A 82 20.15 -14.34 2.55
CA ASN A 82 19.39 -14.02 1.34
C ASN A 82 18.41 -12.84 1.53
N CYS A 83 18.30 -12.28 2.73
CA CYS A 83 17.38 -11.18 3.01
C CYS A 83 17.95 -9.82 2.61
N ARG A 84 17.69 -9.39 1.36
CA ARG A 84 18.11 -8.06 0.85
C ARG A 84 17.59 -6.87 1.68
N PHE A 85 16.49 -7.04 2.40
CA PHE A 85 15.84 -5.98 3.17
C PHE A 85 16.28 -5.94 4.64
N GLU A 86 17.21 -6.81 5.05
CA GLU A 86 17.65 -6.94 6.45
C GLU A 86 16.47 -7.11 7.42
N ALA A 87 15.42 -7.81 6.93
CA ALA A 87 14.19 -8.06 7.67
C ALA A 87 14.28 -9.32 8.53
N ILE A 88 15.40 -10.05 8.51
CA ILE A 88 15.62 -11.25 9.30
C ILE A 88 16.94 -11.10 10.05
N LYS A 89 16.92 -11.28 11.37
CA LYS A 89 18.11 -11.27 12.22
C LYS A 89 17.92 -12.20 13.41
N ASP A 90 18.93 -12.99 13.76
CA ASP A 90 18.86 -13.96 14.87
C ASP A 90 17.62 -14.87 14.76
N PHE A 91 17.28 -15.27 13.54
CA PHE A 91 16.07 -16.05 13.21
C PHE A 91 14.75 -15.39 13.65
N ARG A 92 14.69 -14.07 13.67
CA ARG A 92 13.47 -13.29 13.93
C ARG A 92 13.18 -12.40 12.73
N VAL A 93 11.92 -12.37 12.33
CA VAL A 93 11.46 -11.55 11.21
C VAL A 93 10.95 -10.21 11.75
N ASP A 94 11.48 -9.11 11.21
CA ASP A 94 10.92 -7.77 11.34
C ASP A 94 9.86 -7.58 10.26
N GLU A 95 8.59 -7.66 10.67
CA GLU A 95 7.44 -7.60 9.76
C GLU A 95 7.36 -6.26 9.02
N PHE A 96 7.89 -5.18 9.59
CA PHE A 96 7.84 -3.84 8.97
C PHE A 96 8.89 -3.64 7.89
N LYS A 97 9.97 -4.42 7.91
CA LYS A 97 11.00 -4.42 6.85
C LYS A 97 10.76 -5.49 5.79
N CYS A 98 9.88 -6.45 6.04
CA CYS A 98 9.66 -7.59 5.16
C CYS A 98 8.81 -7.20 3.94
N GLU A 99 9.41 -7.23 2.75
CA GLU A 99 8.69 -6.97 1.49
C GLU A 99 7.93 -8.19 0.93
N GLY A 100 8.05 -9.36 1.57
CA GLY A 100 7.33 -10.56 1.12
C GLY A 100 7.80 -11.16 -0.20
N CYS A 101 9.04 -10.89 -0.60
CA CYS A 101 9.59 -11.31 -1.90
C CYS A 101 9.80 -12.82 -2.05
N GLY A 102 9.82 -13.58 -0.95
CA GLY A 102 9.94 -15.05 -0.96
C GLY A 102 11.34 -15.61 -1.22
N VAL A 103 12.36 -14.76 -1.41
CA VAL A 103 13.75 -15.21 -1.71
C VAL A 103 14.33 -16.06 -0.57
N CYS A 104 13.96 -15.78 0.69
CA CYS A 104 14.46 -16.48 1.87
C CYS A 104 13.68 -17.75 2.26
N ALA A 105 12.80 -18.27 1.38
CA ALA A 105 12.00 -19.46 1.65
C ALA A 105 12.82 -20.75 1.48
N HIS A 106 13.51 -21.17 2.55
CA HIS A 106 14.37 -22.35 2.63
C HIS A 106 13.97 -23.26 3.79
#